data_AF-A0A969SJ34-F1
#
_entry.id   AF-A0A969SJ34-F1
#
_cell.length_a   1.000
_cell.length_b   1.000
_cell.length_c   1.000
_cell.angle_alpha   90.00
_cell.angle_beta   90.00
_cell.angle_gamma   90.00
#
_symmetry.space_group_name_H-M   'P 1'
#
loop_
_entity.id
_entity.type
_entity.pdbx_description
1 polymer ?
#
loop_
_entity_poly.entity_id
_entity_poly.type
_entity_poly.pdbx_seq_one_letter_code
_entity_poly.pdbx_strand_id
1 'polypeptide(L)' 'GAAQPVAVGEVGSREDVARLLDKICEYFERYEPSSPVPLLLRRAKRLLGKDFLEIMRDLVPDGLTQAEHFRGAESEETAA' A
#
# COMPACT_ATOMS: atom_id res chain seq x y z
N GLY A 1 0.22 -15.42 -26.95
CA GLY A 1 -0.95 -15.24 -26.06
C GLY A 1 -1.35 -13.79 -26.12
N ALA A 2 -2.60 -13.50 -26.46
CA ALA A 2 -3.08 -12.13 -26.61
C ALA A 2 -3.27 -11.48 -25.23
N ALA A 3 -2.69 -10.29 -25.03
CA ALA A 3 -2.95 -9.48 -23.85
C ALA A 3 -4.41 -9.01 -23.90
N GLN A 4 -5.20 -9.36 -22.88
CA GLN A 4 -6.58 -8.88 -22.77
C GLN A 4 -6.58 -7.38 -22.46
N PRO A 5 -7.50 -6.60 -23.06
CA PRO A 5 -7.62 -5.18 -22.73
C PRO A 5 -8.13 -5.04 -21.30
N VAL A 6 -7.29 -4.47 -20.43
CA VAL A 6 -7.67 -4.10 -19.05
C VAL A 6 -8.82 -3.09 -19.14
N ALA A 7 -9.94 -3.37 -18.47
CA ALA A 7 -11.10 -2.50 -18.53
C ALA A 7 -10.76 -1.11 -17.96
N VAL A 8 -11.37 -0.05 -18.47
CA VAL A 8 -11.14 1.32 -17.97
C VAL A 8 -11.53 1.37 -16.49
N GLY A 9 -10.54 1.62 -15.62
CA GLY A 9 -10.70 1.66 -14.16
C GLY A 9 -10.26 0.38 -13.45
N GLU A 10 -9.92 -0.67 -14.18
CA GLU A 10 -9.36 -1.89 -13.61
C GLU A 10 -7.86 -1.73 -13.34
N VAL A 11 -7.41 -2.25 -12.20
CA VAL A 11 -6.02 -2.18 -11.76
C VAL A 11 -5.39 -3.55 -11.98
N GLY A 12 -4.62 -3.69 -13.06
CA GLY A 12 -4.05 -4.99 -13.46
C GLY A 12 -2.60 -5.19 -13.02
N SER A 13 -1.91 -4.13 -12.58
CA SER A 13 -0.49 -4.19 -12.24
C SER A 13 -0.11 -3.23 -11.11
N ARG A 14 1.07 -3.45 -10.53
CA ARG A 14 1.65 -2.56 -9.52
C ARG A 14 1.92 -1.16 -10.10
N GLU A 15 2.28 -1.11 -11.37
CA GLU A 15 2.50 0.12 -12.12
C GLU A 15 1.18 0.90 -12.29
N ASP A 16 0.05 0.22 -12.46
CA ASP A 16 -1.27 0.86 -12.50
C ASP A 16 -1.59 1.53 -11.17
N VAL A 17 -1.35 0.83 -10.04
CA VAL A 17 -1.51 1.40 -8.70
C VAL A 17 -0.65 2.65 -8.54
N ALA A 18 0.63 2.59 -8.92
CA ALA A 18 1.55 3.72 -8.80
C ALA A 18 1.05 4.95 -9.58
N ARG A 19 0.57 4.76 -10.82
CA ARG A 19 0.02 5.84 -11.65
C ARG A 19 -1.27 6.41 -11.09
N LEU A 20 -2.13 5.58 -10.51
CA LEU A 20 -3.37 6.04 -9.88
C LEU A 20 -3.11 6.85 -8.61
N LEU A 21 -2.15 6.42 -7.77
CA LEU A 21 -1.74 7.18 -6.60
C LEU A 21 -1.22 8.58 -6.96
N ASP A 22 -0.47 8.70 -8.06
CA ASP A 22 -0.02 10.01 -8.56
C ASP A 22 -1.20 10.91 -8.95
N LYS A 23 -2.15 10.39 -9.73
CA LYS A 23 -3.36 11.14 -10.13
C LYS A 23 -4.19 11.59 -8.94
N ILE A 24 -4.30 10.76 -7.90
CA ILE A 24 -5.00 11.12 -6.67
C ILE A 24 -4.24 12.24 -5.94
N CYS A 25 -2.90 12.17 -5.87
CA CYS A 25 -2.12 13.24 -5.25
C CYS A 25 -2.29 14.57 -6.00
N GLU A 26 -2.24 14.55 -7.34
CA GLU A 26 -2.47 15.73 -8.18
C GLU A 26 -3.85 16.37 -7.93
N TYR A 27 -4.88 15.56 -7.70
CA TYR A 27 -6.21 16.06 -7.33
C TYR A 27 -6.16 16.85 -6.02
N PHE A 28 -5.62 16.26 -4.95
CA PHE A 28 -5.55 16.93 -3.66
C PHE A 28 -4.66 18.17 -3.70
N GLU A 29 -3.54 18.15 -4.43
CA GLU A 29 -2.70 19.33 -4.61
C GLU A 29 -3.46 20.50 -5.26
N ARG A 30 -4.40 20.21 -6.16
CA ARG A 30 -5.21 21.22 -6.85
C ARG A 30 -6.39 21.72 -6.03
N TYR A 31 -7.11 20.82 -5.36
CA TYR A 31 -8.41 21.12 -4.75
C TYR A 31 -8.35 21.26 -3.22
N GLU A 32 -7.39 20.61 -2.57
CA GLU A 32 -7.24 20.60 -1.11
C GLU A 32 -5.76 20.63 -0.70
N PRO A 33 -5.00 21.71 -1.03
CA PRO A 33 -3.54 21.76 -0.85
C PRO A 33 -3.08 21.61 0.62
N SER A 34 -3.95 21.93 1.59
CA SER A 34 -3.68 21.76 3.01
C SER A 34 -3.97 20.35 3.54
N SER A 35 -4.47 19.45 2.68
CA SER A 35 -4.81 18.07 3.07
C SER A 35 -3.55 17.27 3.40
N PRO A 36 -3.55 16.46 4.48
CA PRO A 36 -2.44 15.56 4.79
C PRO A 36 -2.41 14.31 3.90
N VAL A 37 -3.48 14.06 3.12
CA VAL A 37 -3.65 12.82 2.34
C VAL A 37 -2.52 12.58 1.33
N PRO A 38 -2.08 13.55 0.51
CA PRO A 38 -0.98 13.34 -0.44
C PRO A 38 0.32 12.87 0.21
N LEU A 39 0.61 13.33 1.43
CA LEU A 39 1.81 12.89 2.15
C LEU A 39 1.75 11.38 2.44
N LEU A 40 0.60 10.88 2.87
CA LEU A 40 0.37 9.47 3.19
C LEU A 40 0.36 8.60 1.93
N LEU A 41 -0.27 9.07 0.85
CA LEU A 41 -0.31 8.34 -0.42
C LEU A 41 1.07 8.22 -1.06
N ARG A 42 1.89 9.29 -1.01
CA ARG A 42 3.29 9.21 -1.47
C ARG A 42 4.12 8.24 -0.63
N ARG A 43 3.86 8.14 0.68
CA ARG A 43 4.48 7.11 1.54
C ARG A 43 4.07 5.72 1.08
N ALA A 44 2.76 5.47 0.92
CA ALA A 44 2.23 4.19 0.44
C ALA A 44 2.80 3.80 -0.93
N LYS A 45 2.93 4.76 -1.86
CA LYS A 45 3.54 4.53 -3.18
C LYS A 45 4.97 4.01 -3.07
N ARG A 46 5.79 4.50 -2.14
CA ARG A 46 7.18 4.03 -1.92
C ARG A 46 7.25 2.62 -1.33
N LEU A 47 6.16 2.11 -0.79
CA LEU A 47 6.06 0.74 -0.28
C LEU A 47 5.74 -0.26 -1.40
N LEU A 48 5.26 0.21 -2.56
CA LEU A 48 4.99 -0.64 -3.70
C LEU A 48 6.27 -1.34 -4.15
N GLY A 49 6.30 -2.66 -3.99
CA GLY A 49 7.41 -3.50 -4.41
C GLY A 49 8.52 -3.72 -3.40
N LYS A 50 8.36 -3.22 -2.17
CA LYS A 50 9.18 -3.65 -1.03
C LYS A 50 8.57 -4.89 -0.37
N ASP A 51 9.43 -5.77 0.16
CA ASP A 51 8.97 -6.84 1.05
C ASP A 51 8.43 -6.22 2.35
N PHE A 52 7.35 -6.77 2.90
CA PHE A 52 6.76 -6.34 4.17
C PHE A 52 7.82 -6.22 5.29
N LEU A 53 8.83 -7.11 5.31
CA LEU A 53 9.92 -7.05 6.29
C LEU A 53 10.90 -5.89 6.05
N GLU A 54 11.12 -5.48 4.81
CA GLU A 54 11.91 -4.27 4.49
C GLU A 54 11.16 -3.01 4.93
N ILE A 55 9.84 -2.99 4.77
CA ILE A 55 8.98 -1.89 5.20
C ILE A 55 8.95 -1.76 6.73
N MET A 56 8.83 -2.89 7.45
CA MET A 56 8.83 -2.89 8.91
C MET A 56 10.15 -2.37 9.50
N ARG A 57 11.29 -2.72 8.88
CA ARG A 57 12.62 -2.18 9.27
C ARG A 57 12.73 -0.66 9.06
N ASP A 58 12.12 -0.13 8.00
CA ASP A 58 12.11 1.31 7.71
C ASP A 58 11.17 2.10 8.64
N LEU A 59 10.05 1.50 9.08
CA LEU A 59 8.99 2.21 9.83
C LEU A 59 9.14 2.13 11.35
N VAL A 60 9.54 0.98 11.88
CA VAL A 60 9.65 0.76 13.33
C VAL A 60 10.79 -0.23 13.59
N PRO A 61 12.01 0.25 13.90
CA PRO A 61 13.15 -0.63 14.16
C PRO A 61 12.86 -1.69 15.24
N ASP A 62 12.05 -1.34 16.25
CA ASP A 62 11.63 -2.22 17.35
C ASP A 62 10.28 -2.95 17.09
N GLY A 63 9.66 -2.75 15.92
CA GLY A 63 8.32 -3.26 15.60
C GLY A 63 8.28 -4.68 15.04
N LEU A 64 9.45 -5.27 14.75
CA LEU A 64 9.55 -6.64 14.25
C LEU A 64 8.92 -7.66 15.22
N THR A 65 9.14 -7.49 16.52
CA THR A 65 8.57 -8.35 17.57
C THR A 65 7.04 -8.23 17.65
N GLN A 66 6.46 -7.07 17.31
CA GLN A 66 5.00 -6.86 17.27
C GLN A 66 4.37 -7.36 15.96
N ALA A 67 5.09 -7.28 14.84
CA ALA A 67 4.63 -7.87 13.58
C ALA A 67 4.53 -9.40 13.64
N GLU A 68 5.42 -10.07 14.39
CA GLU A 68 5.31 -11.51 14.66
C GLU A 68 4.01 -11.87 15.41
N HIS A 69 3.53 -11.01 16.31
CA HIS A 69 2.23 -11.18 16.97
C HIS A 69 1.03 -10.97 16.02
N PHE A 70 1.09 -10.00 15.11
CA PHE A 70 0.04 -9.82 14.09
C PHE A 70 -0.02 -10.98 13.09
N ARG A 71 1.12 -11.59 12.75
CA ARG A 71 1.22 -12.70 11.81
C ARG A 71 0.70 -14.04 12.37
N GLY A 72 0.48 -14.14 13.69
CA GLY A 72 0.01 -15.33 14.39
C GLY A 72 -1.41 -15.23 14.97
N ALA A 73 -2.13 -14.13 14.81
CA ALA A 73 -3.49 -13.96 15.36
C ALA A 73 -4.60 -14.56 14.47
N GLU A 74 -4.28 -15.24 13.36
CA GLU A 74 -5.24 -15.97 12.51
C GLU A 74 -5.15 -17.50 12.69
N SER A 75 -4.73 -18.00 13.85
CA SER A 75 -4.77 -19.44 14.14
C SER A 75 -5.03 -19.73 15.62
N GLU A 76 -6.22 -19.35 16.11
CA GLU A 76 -6.90 -20.06 17.21
C GLU A 76 -8.40 -19.72 17.25
N GLU A 77 -9.10 -19.92 16.12
CA GLU A 77 -10.54 -20.23 16.13
C GLU A 77 -10.70 -21.70 15.77
N THR A 78 -10.29 -22.59 16.67
CA THR A 78 -10.81 -23.98 16.79
C THR A 78 -10.32 -24.54 18.13
N ALA A 79 -11.07 -24.31 19.20
CA ALA A 79 -11.23 -25.23 20.34
C ALA A 79 -12.11 -24.60 21.43
N ALA A 80 -13.43 -24.73 21.30
CA ALA A 80 -14.37 -24.98 22.40
C ALA A 80 -15.75 -25.36 21.82
#